data_AF-A0A1S8N5I2-F1
#
_entry.id   AF-A0A1S8N5I2-F1
#
_cell.length_a   1.000
_cell.length_b   1.000
_cell.length_c   1.000
_cell.angle_alpha   90.00
_cell.angle_beta   90.00
_cell.angle_gamma   90.00
#
_symmetry.space_group_name_H-M   'P 1'
#
loop_
_entity.id
_entity.type
_entity.pdbx_description
1 polymer ?
#
loop_
_entity_poly.entity_id
_entity_poly.type
_entity_poly.pdbx_seq_one_letter_code
_entity_poly.pdbx_strand_id
1 'polypeptide(L)'
;MRVILKKTGIILGGILVILLIWRICTTNNTKVKLFESVDTDRIVEINIFNPGASFNTNSKNDILEIMNYLKSVNLCENSDKRLPNTTPDAQIALEDEEGKTISSVAIYGDIAILYPDNGKLYTVSGCIYSDLEELCKKLRNK
;
A
#
# COMPACT_ATOMS: atom_id res chain seq x y z
N MET A 1 -30.49 -23.24 -43.22
CA MET A 1 -30.62 -22.06 -42.33
C MET A 1 -30.48 -22.39 -40.83
N ARG A 2 -31.18 -23.40 -40.28
CA ARG A 2 -31.09 -23.81 -38.85
C ARG A 2 -29.69 -24.23 -38.35
N VAL A 3 -28.87 -24.85 -39.19
CA VAL A 3 -27.52 -25.34 -38.81
C VAL A 3 -26.50 -24.20 -38.69
N ILE A 4 -26.64 -23.16 -39.50
CA ILE A 4 -25.76 -21.98 -39.48
C ILE A 4 -26.01 -21.17 -38.20
N LEU A 5 -27.29 -20.97 -37.82
CA LEU A 5 -27.67 -20.32 -36.55
C LEU A 5 -27.13 -21.05 -35.30
N LYS A 6 -27.13 -22.40 -35.31
CA LYS A 6 -26.57 -23.21 -34.21
C LYS A 6 -25.05 -23.01 -34.08
N LYS A 7 -24.31 -22.99 -35.20
CA LYS A 7 -22.85 -22.77 -35.18
C LYS A 7 -22.48 -21.37 -34.73
N THR A 8 -23.20 -20.34 -35.17
CA THR A 8 -22.95 -18.96 -34.73
C THR A 8 -23.23 -18.76 -33.25
N GLY A 9 -24.28 -19.39 -32.70
CA GLY A 9 -24.60 -19.31 -31.27
C GLY A 9 -23.52 -19.94 -30.36
N ILE A 10 -22.91 -21.05 -30.79
CA ILE A 10 -21.82 -21.70 -30.04
C ILE A 10 -20.55 -20.84 -30.05
N ILE A 11 -20.22 -20.23 -31.18
CA ILE A 11 -19.04 -19.36 -31.32
C ILE A 11 -19.20 -18.10 -30.47
N LEU A 12 -20.36 -17.43 -30.53
CA LEU A 12 -20.67 -16.26 -29.71
C LEU A 12 -20.68 -16.59 -28.21
N GLY A 13 -21.24 -17.74 -27.82
CA GLY A 13 -21.23 -18.20 -26.42
C GLY A 13 -19.82 -18.49 -25.90
N GLY A 14 -18.97 -19.14 -26.70
CA GLY A 14 -17.59 -19.43 -26.32
C GLY A 14 -16.75 -18.17 -26.13
N ILE A 15 -16.88 -17.18 -27.01
CA ILE A 15 -16.19 -15.88 -26.89
C ILE A 15 -16.65 -15.14 -25.63
N LEU A 16 -17.95 -15.15 -25.32
CA LEU A 16 -18.49 -14.51 -24.12
C LEU A 16 -17.94 -15.15 -22.83
N VAL A 17 -17.84 -16.49 -22.79
CA VAL A 17 -17.29 -17.24 -21.65
C VAL A 17 -15.79 -16.97 -21.49
N ILE A 18 -15.01 -16.91 -22.57
CA ILE A 18 -13.58 -16.57 -22.52
C ILE A 18 -13.38 -15.13 -22.01
N LEU A 19 -14.19 -14.18 -22.47
CA LEU A 19 -14.15 -12.80 -21.97
C LEU A 19 -14.54 -12.68 -20.49
N LEU A 20 -15.51 -13.48 -20.03
CA LEU A 20 -15.90 -13.53 -18.62
C LEU A 20 -14.81 -14.18 -17.75
N ILE A 21 -14.19 -15.27 -18.19
CA ILE A 21 -13.07 -15.92 -17.49
C ILE A 21 -11.84 -14.99 -17.47
N TRP A 22 -11.51 -14.34 -18.58
CA TRP A 22 -10.43 -13.35 -18.63
C TRP A 22 -10.69 -12.20 -17.68
N ARG A 23 -11.92 -11.67 -17.64
CA ARG A 23 -12.32 -10.60 -16.71
C ARG A 23 -12.15 -11.04 -15.25
N ILE A 24 -12.55 -12.27 -14.90
CA ILE A 24 -12.37 -12.86 -13.55
C ILE A 24 -10.88 -13.09 -13.22
N CYS A 25 -10.05 -13.52 -14.18
CA CYS A 25 -8.61 -13.70 -13.98
C CYS A 25 -7.84 -12.38 -13.87
N THR A 26 -8.36 -11.30 -14.47
CA THR A 26 -7.76 -9.96 -14.38
C THR A 26 -8.31 -9.13 -13.22
N THR A 27 -9.38 -9.56 -12.56
CA THR A 27 -9.93 -8.81 -11.44
C THR A 27 -9.04 -8.95 -10.20
N ASN A 28 -8.29 -7.85 -9.97
CA ASN A 28 -8.10 -7.21 -8.67
C ASN A 28 -7.10 -7.83 -7.70
N ASN A 29 -5.83 -7.88 -8.11
CA ASN A 29 -4.77 -7.51 -7.17
C ASN A 29 -4.22 -6.15 -7.61
N THR A 30 -4.99 -5.09 -7.37
CA THR A 30 -4.51 -3.72 -7.56
C THR A 30 -3.39 -3.51 -6.55
N LYS A 31 -2.15 -3.78 -6.96
CA LYS A 31 -0.99 -3.49 -6.14
C LYS A 31 -0.81 -1.98 -6.11
N VAL A 32 -1.01 -1.39 -4.94
CA VAL A 32 -0.77 0.03 -4.69
C VAL A 32 0.56 0.14 -3.97
N LYS A 33 1.39 1.13 -4.31
CA LYS A 33 2.63 1.38 -3.56
C LYS A 33 2.37 2.37 -2.43
N LEU A 34 2.99 2.16 -1.29
CA LEU A 34 2.83 3.02 -0.13
C LEU A 34 3.33 4.44 -0.47
N PHE A 35 2.46 5.44 -0.27
CA PHE A 35 2.74 6.85 -0.56
C PHE A 35 3.15 7.15 -2.01
N GLU A 36 2.77 6.33 -3.00
CA GLU A 36 3.10 6.53 -4.42
C GLU A 36 2.71 7.92 -4.92
N SER A 37 1.52 8.40 -4.53
CA SER A 37 0.97 9.69 -4.95
C SER A 37 1.47 10.89 -4.15
N VAL A 38 2.25 10.66 -3.07
CA VAL A 38 2.76 11.73 -2.22
C VAL A 38 4.00 12.32 -2.87
N ASP A 39 3.97 13.63 -3.11
CA ASP A 39 5.14 14.38 -3.53
C ASP A 39 6.14 14.51 -2.37
N THR A 40 7.34 13.94 -2.56
CA THR A 40 8.38 13.92 -1.52
C THR A 40 8.86 15.32 -1.16
N ASP A 41 8.82 16.27 -2.11
CA ASP A 41 9.34 17.63 -1.89
C ASP A 41 8.49 18.41 -0.88
N ARG A 42 7.21 18.05 -0.77
CA ARG A 42 6.26 18.65 0.19
C ARG A 42 6.45 18.16 1.62
N ILE A 43 7.25 17.12 1.84
CA ILE A 43 7.49 16.55 3.17
C ILE A 43 8.67 17.27 3.81
N VAL A 44 8.47 17.74 5.04
CA VAL A 44 9.55 18.38 5.84
C VAL A 44 9.90 17.59 7.09
N GLU A 45 9.02 16.69 7.52
CA GLU A 45 9.26 15.85 8.66
C GLU A 45 8.61 14.47 8.45
N ILE A 46 9.31 13.43 8.90
CA ILE A 46 8.77 12.07 8.96
C ILE A 46 8.87 11.57 10.39
N ASN A 47 7.73 11.08 10.88
CA ASN A 47 7.57 10.46 12.19
C ASN A 47 7.29 8.96 12.01
N ILE A 48 8.22 8.10 12.44
CA ILE A 48 8.09 6.64 12.44
C ILE A 48 8.00 6.15 13.88
N PHE A 49 6.89 5.50 14.21
CA PHE A 49 6.73 4.71 15.41
C PHE A 49 6.72 3.22 15.02
N ASN A 50 7.77 2.50 15.40
CA ASN A 50 7.91 1.07 15.12
C ASN A 50 8.48 0.39 16.39
N PRO A 51 7.90 -0.72 16.88
CA PRO A 51 8.44 -1.42 18.05
C PRO A 51 9.91 -1.76 17.83
N GLY A 52 10.76 -1.42 18.80
CA GLY A 52 12.21 -1.62 18.71
C GLY A 52 12.99 -0.52 18.00
N ALA A 53 12.36 0.35 17.18
CA ALA A 53 13.05 1.47 16.54
C ALA A 53 12.11 2.59 16.03
N SER A 54 11.72 3.51 16.91
CA SER A 54 11.11 4.78 16.49
C SER A 54 12.16 5.73 15.93
N PHE A 55 11.79 6.53 14.94
CA PHE A 55 12.69 7.50 14.30
C PHE A 55 11.91 8.74 13.88
N ASN A 56 12.52 9.90 14.08
CA ASN A 56 12.01 11.19 13.65
C ASN A 56 13.13 11.88 12.87
N THR A 57 12.79 12.54 11.76
CA THR A 57 13.78 13.33 11.01
C THR A 57 13.12 14.45 10.22
N ASN A 58 13.84 15.57 10.14
CA ASN A 58 13.60 16.68 9.24
C ASN A 58 14.74 16.89 8.20
N SER A 59 15.73 15.97 8.19
CA SER A 59 16.83 15.97 7.23
C SER A 59 16.31 15.57 5.85
N LYS A 60 16.45 16.45 4.86
CA LYS A 60 15.99 16.18 3.49
C LYS A 60 16.60 14.91 2.88
N ASN A 61 17.85 14.59 3.21
CA ASN A 61 18.51 13.38 2.73
C ASN A 61 17.89 12.11 3.35
N ASP A 62 17.58 12.14 4.65
CA ASP A 62 16.99 10.99 5.32
C ASP A 62 15.51 10.83 4.94
N ILE A 63 14.78 11.94 4.76
CA ILE A 63 13.43 11.95 4.20
C ILE A 63 13.43 11.28 2.82
N LEU A 64 14.36 11.64 1.94
CA LEU A 64 14.46 11.05 0.61
C LEU A 64 14.73 9.54 0.67
N GLU A 65 15.65 9.11 1.55
CA GLU A 65 15.97 7.69 1.73
C GLU A 65 14.78 6.90 2.27
N ILE A 66 14.09 7.44 3.29
CA ILE A 66 12.87 6.83 3.85
C ILE A 66 11.79 6.74 2.78
N MET A 67 11.51 7.82 2.05
CA MET A 67 10.47 7.82 1.02
C MET A 67 10.76 6.87 -0.14
N ASN A 68 12.03 6.70 -0.51
CA ASN A 68 12.43 5.71 -1.51
C ASN A 68 12.11 4.27 -1.03
N TYR A 69 12.39 3.96 0.23
CA TYR A 69 11.99 2.68 0.82
C TYR A 69 10.47 2.54 0.85
N LEU A 70 9.74 3.52 1.40
CA LEU A 70 8.28 3.44 1.55
C LEU A 70 7.58 3.28 0.20
N LYS A 71 7.97 4.03 -0.83
CA LYS A 71 7.44 3.89 -2.21
C LYS A 71 7.81 2.57 -2.88
N SER A 72 8.76 1.80 -2.35
CA SER A 72 9.06 0.45 -2.82
C SER A 72 8.12 -0.62 -2.22
N VAL A 73 7.44 -0.30 -1.11
CA VAL A 73 6.54 -1.23 -0.42
C VAL A 73 5.24 -1.36 -1.22
N ASN A 74 4.96 -2.59 -1.68
CA ASN A 74 3.71 -2.92 -2.36
C ASN A 74 2.64 -3.34 -1.35
N LEU A 75 1.44 -2.83 -1.58
CA LEU A 75 0.22 -3.06 -0.81
C LEU A 75 -0.80 -3.76 -1.69
N CYS A 76 -1.54 -4.71 -1.14
CA CYS A 76 -2.66 -5.35 -1.83
C CYS A 76 -3.96 -4.97 -1.12
N GLU A 77 -4.97 -4.50 -1.84
CA GLU A 77 -6.27 -4.19 -1.23
C GLU A 77 -6.85 -5.44 -0.54
N ASN A 78 -7.26 -5.29 0.72
CA ASN A 78 -7.82 -6.38 1.52
C ASN A 78 -9.35 -6.29 1.53
N SER A 79 -10.01 -7.32 0.98
CA SER A 79 -11.47 -7.39 0.87
C SER A 79 -12.18 -7.74 2.18
N ASP A 80 -11.49 -8.38 3.12
CA ASP A 80 -12.10 -8.96 4.32
C ASP A 80 -12.40 -7.90 5.40
N LYS A 81 -11.82 -6.70 5.24
CA LYS A 81 -12.08 -5.49 6.03
C LYS A 81 -12.01 -5.68 7.55
N ARG A 82 -11.23 -6.65 8.03
CA ARG A 82 -11.07 -6.93 9.46
C ARG A 82 -9.67 -6.53 9.90
N LEU A 83 -9.62 -5.75 10.98
CA LEU A 83 -8.38 -5.49 11.69
C LEU A 83 -8.14 -6.63 12.69
N PRO A 84 -6.89 -7.11 12.82
CA PRO A 84 -6.55 -8.09 13.84
C PRO A 84 -6.63 -7.50 15.25
N ASN A 85 -6.29 -6.21 15.40
CA ASN A 85 -6.15 -5.50 16.68
C ASN A 85 -6.81 -4.10 16.62
N THR A 86 -7.07 -3.48 17.78
CA THR A 86 -7.61 -2.10 17.87
C THR A 86 -6.53 -1.02 17.89
N THR A 87 -5.29 -1.38 18.21
CA THR A 87 -4.16 -0.45 18.30
C THR A 87 -3.16 -0.78 17.19
N PRO A 88 -2.64 0.22 16.45
CA PRO A 88 -1.58 -0.01 15.49
C PRO A 88 -0.32 -0.53 16.17
N ASP A 89 0.34 -1.51 15.55
CA ASP A 89 1.65 -1.99 15.95
C ASP A 89 2.73 -0.99 15.53
N ALA A 90 2.60 -0.40 14.34
CA ALA A 90 3.50 0.63 13.82
C ALA A 90 2.72 1.75 13.10
N GLN A 91 3.30 2.95 13.07
CA GLN A 91 2.71 4.12 12.44
C GLN A 91 3.79 4.97 11.76
N ILE A 92 3.44 5.56 10.62
CA ILE A 92 4.30 6.51 9.90
C ILE A 92 3.44 7.72 9.55
N ALA A 93 3.91 8.92 9.90
CA ALA A 93 3.29 10.18 9.52
C ALA A 93 4.26 11.04 8.71
N LEU A 94 3.73 11.64 7.63
CA LEU A 94 4.44 12.55 6.75
C LEU A 94 3.85 13.95 6.95
N GLU A 95 4.68 14.92 7.32
CA GLU A 95 4.25 16.27 7.68
C GLU A 95 4.78 17.34 6.71
N ASP A 96 3.98 18.38 6.50
CA ASP A 96 4.34 19.57 5.73
C ASP A 96 4.93 20.69 6.61
N GLU A 97 5.31 21.79 5.98
CA GLU A 97 5.87 23.00 6.63
C GLU A 97 4.96 23.61 7.70
N GLU A 98 3.65 23.34 7.65
CA GLU A 98 2.69 23.83 8.64
C GLU A 98 2.55 22.87 9.84
N GLY A 99 3.31 21.76 9.86
CA GLY A 99 3.19 20.69 10.85
C GLY A 99 1.92 19.85 10.66
N LYS A 100 1.31 19.89 9.47
CA LYS A 100 0.10 19.15 9.17
C LYS A 100 0.46 17.81 8.53
N THR A 101 -0.18 16.74 8.97
CA THR A 101 -0.04 15.42 8.35
C THR A 101 -0.63 15.44 6.93
N ILE A 102 0.25 15.30 5.94
CA ILE A 102 -0.11 15.17 4.52
C ILE A 102 -0.69 13.78 4.25
N SER A 103 -0.03 12.76 4.82
CA SER A 103 -0.41 11.36 4.69
C SER A 103 0.18 10.56 5.83
N SER A 104 -0.47 9.46 6.19
CA SER A 104 0.03 8.54 7.20
C SER A 104 -0.37 7.11 6.88
N VAL A 105 0.35 6.16 7.47
CA VAL A 105 -0.01 4.76 7.48
C VAL A 105 -0.01 4.24 8.91
N ALA A 106 -1.05 3.51 9.27
CA ALA A 106 -1.14 2.73 10.49
C ALA A 106 -1.13 1.24 10.14
N ILE A 107 -0.28 0.46 10.80
CA ILE A 107 -0.07 -0.96 10.53
C ILE A 107 -0.53 -1.78 11.73
N TYR A 108 -1.34 -2.81 11.48
CA TYR A 108 -1.99 -3.72 12.43
C TYR A 108 -1.70 -5.15 11.97
N GLY A 109 -0.67 -5.78 12.50
CA GLY A 109 -0.20 -7.08 12.04
C GLY A 109 0.21 -7.03 10.57
N ASP A 110 -0.50 -7.76 9.72
CA ASP A 110 -0.33 -7.80 8.27
C ASP A 110 -1.25 -6.82 7.51
N ILE A 111 -2.03 -6.00 8.23
CA ILE A 111 -2.97 -5.03 7.66
C ILE A 111 -2.44 -3.60 7.82
N ALA A 112 -2.61 -2.76 6.81
CA ALA A 112 -2.29 -1.34 6.83
C ALA A 112 -3.49 -0.50 6.40
N ILE A 113 -3.64 0.66 7.03
CA ILE A 113 -4.60 1.71 6.63
C ILE A 113 -3.81 2.92 6.20
N LEU A 114 -4.04 3.38 4.97
CA LEU A 114 -3.49 4.63 4.46
C LEU A 114 -4.49 5.76 4.66
N TYR A 115 -4.00 6.89 5.14
CA TYR A 115 -4.75 8.14 5.25
C TYR A 115 -4.14 9.17 4.28
N PRO A 116 -4.96 9.98 3.57
CA PRO A 116 -6.39 10.17 3.74
C PRO A 116 -7.27 9.24 2.87
N ASP A 117 -6.80 8.03 2.53
CA ASP A 117 -7.39 7.12 1.54
C ASP A 117 -8.73 6.46 1.96
N ASN A 118 -9.52 7.17 2.77
CA ASN A 118 -10.88 6.85 3.22
C ASN A 118 -11.02 5.52 3.97
N GLY A 119 -9.97 5.06 4.66
CA GLY A 119 -10.03 3.86 5.49
C GLY A 119 -10.03 2.55 4.70
N LYS A 120 -9.53 2.57 3.46
CA LYS A 120 -9.20 1.34 2.75
C LYS A 120 -8.16 0.53 3.54
N LEU A 121 -8.37 -0.78 3.56
CA LEU A 121 -7.51 -1.73 4.23
C LEU A 121 -6.66 -2.42 3.18
N TYR A 122 -5.38 -2.52 3.46
CA TYR A 122 -4.40 -3.14 2.59
C TYR A 122 -3.66 -4.22 3.37
N THR A 123 -3.25 -5.28 2.70
CA THR A 123 -2.28 -6.23 3.25
C THR A 123 -0.86 -5.76 2.94
N VAL A 124 0.00 -5.80 3.95
CA VAL A 124 1.44 -5.54 3.89
C VAL A 124 2.24 -6.83 4.05
N SER A 125 3.48 -6.83 3.56
CA SER A 125 4.43 -7.89 3.87
C SER A 125 4.80 -7.85 5.35
N GLY A 126 4.90 -9.01 6.02
CA GLY A 126 5.34 -9.11 7.40
C GLY A 126 6.78 -8.60 7.63
N CYS A 127 7.61 -8.50 6.59
CA CYS A 127 8.97 -7.96 6.68
C CYS A 127 9.01 -6.45 6.95
N ILE A 128 7.90 -5.73 6.79
CA ILE A 128 7.88 -4.26 6.92
C ILE A 128 8.42 -3.78 8.28
N TYR A 129 8.16 -4.52 9.36
CA TYR A 129 8.65 -4.18 10.69
C TYR A 129 10.16 -4.27 10.81
N SER A 130 10.76 -5.36 10.34
CA SER A 130 12.21 -5.56 10.37
C SER A 130 12.93 -4.61 9.44
N ASP A 131 12.37 -4.36 8.26
CA ASP A 131 12.94 -3.47 7.26
C ASP A 131 12.92 -2.01 7.76
N LEU A 132 11.82 -1.58 8.39
CA LEU A 132 11.75 -0.28 9.07
C LEU A 132 12.73 -0.21 10.25
N GLU A 133 12.84 -1.27 11.05
CA GLU A 133 13.77 -1.30 12.19
C GLU A 133 15.22 -1.14 11.73
N GLU A 134 15.63 -1.87 10.69
CA GLU A 134 16.97 -1.78 10.10
C GLU A 134 17.22 -0.39 9.51
N LEU A 135 16.26 0.15 8.75
CA LEU A 135 16.35 1.49 8.19
C LEU A 135 16.53 2.54 9.29
N CYS A 136 15.67 2.53 10.32
CA CYS A 136 15.75 3.45 11.44
C CYS A 136 17.09 3.34 12.19
N LYS A 137 17.60 2.12 12.41
CA LYS A 137 18.91 1.90 13.03
C LYS A 137 20.06 2.44 12.18
N LYS A 138 20.02 2.20 10.87
CA LYS A 138 21.01 2.72 9.91
C LYS A 138 21.06 4.25 9.95
N LEU A 139 19.90 4.90 9.86
CA LEU A 139 19.80 6.37 9.83
C LEU A 139 20.25 7.01 11.15
N ARG A 140 19.97 6.38 12.29
CA ARG A 140 20.41 6.87 13.61
C ARG A 140 21.93 6.85 13.81
N ASN A 141 22.61 5.92 13.14
CA ASN A 141 24.05 5.69 13.29
C ASN A 141 24.89 6.32 12.16
N LYS A 142 24.28 7.15 11.29
CA LYS A 142 25.00 7.98 10.32
C LYS A 142 25.69 9.14 11.00
#